data_AF-A0A523QY48-F1
#
_entry.id   AF-A0A523QY48-F1
#
_cell.length_a   1.000
_cell.length_b   1.000
_cell.length_c   1.000
_cell.angle_alpha   90.00
_cell.angle_beta   90.00
_cell.angle_gamma   90.00
#
_symmetry.space_group_name_H-M   'P 1'
#
loop_
_entity.id
_entity.type
_entity.pdbx_description
1 polymer ?
#
loop_
_entity_poly.entity_id
_entity_poly.type
_entity_poly.pdbx_seq_one_letter_code
_entity_poly.pdbx_strand_id
1 'polypeptide(L)'
;MDEYKEIFTSDLSEVEKVAQAFELVTSRVVDHSLKEIELFKAMGDKESLIKEHIKIETIKFARGLFNEAFKNAIGRSAWDE
;
A
#
# COMPACT_ATOMS: atom_id res chain seq x y z
N MET A 1 12.19 9.01 2.08
CA MET A 1 11.80 9.80 0.88
C MET A 1 12.72 9.50 -0.29
N ASP A 2 13.97 9.11 -0.04
CA ASP A 2 14.95 8.83 -1.09
C ASP A 2 14.60 7.60 -1.93
N GLU A 3 14.17 6.49 -1.30
CA GLU A 3 13.69 5.29 -2.00
C GLU A 3 12.54 5.56 -3.00
N TYR A 4 11.65 6.51 -2.68
CA TYR A 4 10.58 6.90 -3.60
C TYR A 4 11.15 7.58 -4.86
N LYS A 5 12.18 8.42 -4.70
CA LYS A 5 12.85 9.09 -5.83
C LYS A 5 13.68 8.10 -6.64
N GLU A 6 14.33 7.16 -5.98
CA GLU A 6 15.15 6.12 -6.61
C GLU A 6 14.33 5.29 -7.61
N ILE A 7 13.08 4.96 -7.28
CA ILE A 7 12.14 4.29 -8.18
C ILE A 7 12.01 5.06 -9.50
N PHE A 8 11.83 6.38 -9.45
CA PHE A 8 11.63 7.18 -10.66
C PHE A 8 12.91 7.40 -11.47
N THR A 9 14.08 7.22 -10.86
CA THR A 9 15.37 7.23 -11.55
C THR A 9 15.81 5.88 -12.10
N SER A 10 15.04 4.81 -11.84
CA SER A 10 15.34 3.46 -12.35
C SER A 10 15.11 3.34 -13.86
N ASP A 11 15.67 2.29 -14.46
CA ASP A 11 15.50 1.95 -15.88
C ASP A 11 14.18 1.21 -16.19
N LEU A 12 13.26 1.15 -15.22
CA LEU A 12 11.94 0.54 -15.40
C LEU A 12 11.08 1.36 -16.37
N SER A 13 10.07 0.71 -16.94
CA SER A 13 9.04 1.46 -17.67
C SER A 13 8.26 2.39 -16.71
N GLU A 14 7.71 3.48 -17.24
CA GLU A 14 6.98 4.46 -16.42
C GLU A 14 5.82 3.84 -15.63
N VAL A 15 5.13 2.85 -16.22
CA VAL A 15 4.05 2.14 -15.54
C VAL A 15 4.56 1.28 -14.39
N GLU A 16 5.73 0.66 -14.52
CA GLU A 16 6.37 -0.11 -13.45
C GLU A 16 6.88 0.79 -12.32
N LYS A 17 7.42 1.97 -12.65
CA LYS A 17 7.80 2.98 -11.65
C LYS A 17 6.60 3.39 -10.81
N VAL A 18 5.47 3.66 -11.45
CA VAL A 18 4.22 4.00 -10.74
C VAL A 18 3.76 2.84 -9.85
N ALA A 19 3.79 1.61 -10.35
CA ALA A 19 3.42 0.42 -9.57
C ALA A 19 4.31 0.26 -8.33
N GLN A 20 5.64 0.37 -8.47
CA GLN A 20 6.57 0.29 -7.34
C GLN A 20 6.40 1.44 -6.35
N ALA A 21 6.18 2.66 -6.85
CA ALA A 21 5.95 3.82 -5.99
C ALA A 21 4.66 3.67 -5.19
N PHE A 22 3.60 3.14 -5.81
CA PHE A 22 2.33 2.86 -5.15
C PHE A 22 2.46 1.74 -4.11
N GLU A 23 3.17 0.66 -4.44
CA GLU A 23 3.51 -0.42 -3.51
C GLU A 23 4.24 0.11 -2.28
N LEU A 24 5.29 0.91 -2.48
CA LEU A 24 6.10 1.47 -1.41
C LEU A 24 5.28 2.37 -0.47
N VAL A 25 4.40 3.20 -1.03
CA VAL A 25 3.56 4.09 -0.21
C VAL A 25 2.53 3.29 0.57
N THR A 26 1.84 2.36 -0.09
CA THR A 26 0.75 1.60 0.55
C THR A 26 1.26 0.61 1.59
N SER A 27 2.40 -0.05 1.36
CA SER A 27 3.05 -0.92 2.37
C SER A 27 3.41 -0.14 3.63
N ARG A 28 4.00 1.06 3.50
CA ARG A 28 4.31 1.92 4.66
C ARG A 28 3.07 2.33 5.44
N VAL A 29 1.96 2.61 4.76
CA VAL A 29 0.69 2.92 5.42
C VAL A 29 0.18 1.71 6.20
N VAL A 30 0.23 0.51 5.61
CA VAL A 30 -0.18 -0.73 6.28
C VAL A 30 0.70 -1.00 7.50
N ASP A 31 2.02 -0.91 7.37
CA ASP A 31 2.97 -1.12 8.47
C ASP A 31 2.75 -0.15 9.63
N HIS A 32 2.46 1.11 9.31
CA HIS A 32 2.15 2.11 10.32
C HIS A 32 0.82 1.80 11.02
N SER A 33 -0.25 1.51 10.26
CA SER A 33 -1.56 1.18 10.81
C SER A 33 -1.54 -0.08 11.69
N LEU A 34 -0.71 -1.08 11.37
CA LEU A 34 -0.54 -2.26 12.22
C LEU A 34 0.02 -1.90 13.60
N LYS A 35 0.99 -0.98 13.67
CA LYS A 35 1.54 -0.48 14.93
C LYS A 35 0.50 0.33 15.73
N GLU A 36 -0.28 1.16 15.04
CA GLU A 36 -1.36 1.92 15.66
C GLU A 36 -2.46 1.00 16.22
N ILE A 37 -2.80 -0.09 15.52
CA ILE A 37 -3.72 -1.13 16.01
C ILE A 37 -3.23 -1.72 17.34
N GLU A 38 -1.94 -2.07 17.42
CA GLU A 38 -1.35 -2.61 18.66
C GLU A 38 -1.44 -1.59 19.80
N LEU A 39 -1.15 -0.31 19.52
CA LEU A 39 -1.26 0.78 20.47
C LEU A 39 -2.69 0.99 20.97
N PHE A 40 -3.66 1.13 20.07
CA PHE A 40 -5.07 1.35 20.43
C PHE A 40 -5.66 0.17 21.18
N LYS A 41 -5.25 -1.07 20.83
CA LYS A 41 -5.60 -2.26 21.58
C LYS A 41 -5.06 -2.21 23.02
N ALA A 42 -3.81 -1.80 23.22
CA ALA A 42 -3.21 -1.65 24.55
C ALA A 42 -3.88 -0.54 25.38
N MET A 43 -4.32 0.54 24.74
CA MET A 43 -5.02 1.65 25.38
C MET A 43 -6.51 1.38 25.67
N GLY A 44 -7.09 0.30 25.12
CA GLY A 44 -8.52 0.04 25.18
C GLY A 44 -9.37 0.99 24.33
N ASP A 45 -8.75 1.73 23.41
CA ASP A 45 -9.43 2.65 22.49
C ASP A 45 -10.04 1.88 21.33
N LYS A 46 -11.29 1.41 21.52
CA LYS A 46 -12.01 0.64 20.52
C LYS A 46 -12.38 1.45 19.28
N GLU A 47 -12.59 2.75 19.41
CA GLU A 47 -13.01 3.58 18.28
C GLU A 47 -11.85 3.75 17.30
N SER A 48 -10.68 4.15 17.80
CA SER A 48 -9.48 4.31 16.98
C SER A 48 -9.01 2.98 16.40
N LEU A 49 -9.14 1.89 17.16
CA LEU A 49 -8.86 0.53 16.68
C LEU A 49 -9.69 0.16 15.44
N ILE A 50 -11.01 0.42 15.46
CA ILE A 50 -11.89 0.13 14.32
C ILE A 50 -11.52 0.99 13.12
N LYS A 51 -11.20 2.28 13.33
CA LYS A 51 -10.79 3.19 12.25
C LYS A 51 -9.52 2.71 11.55
N GLU A 52 -8.53 2.22 12.29
CA GLU A 52 -7.30 1.69 11.67
C GLU A 52 -7.54 0.38 10.90
N HIS A 53 -8.41 -0.50 11.41
CA HIS A 53 -8.80 -1.69 10.63
C HIS A 53 -9.50 -1.32 9.32
N ILE A 54 -10.43 -0.36 9.34
CA ILE A 54 -11.09 0.15 8.13
C ILE A 54 -10.05 0.73 7.16
N LYS A 55 -9.07 1.49 7.67
CA LYS A 55 -8.01 2.07 6.84
C LYS A 55 -7.19 0.98 6.14
N ILE A 56 -6.75 -0.06 6.85
CA ILE A 56 -5.99 -1.18 6.25
C ILE A 56 -6.81 -1.86 5.14
N GLU A 57 -8.07 -2.22 5.42
CA GLU A 57 -8.90 -2.91 4.43
C GLU A 57 -9.20 -2.02 3.22
N THR A 58 -9.34 -0.71 3.41
CA THR A 58 -9.46 0.25 2.32
C THR A 58 -8.21 0.28 1.44
N ILE A 59 -7.01 0.26 2.04
CA ILE A 59 -5.74 0.24 1.30
C ILE A 59 -5.59 -1.08 0.53
N LYS A 60 -5.92 -2.22 1.15
CA LYS A 60 -5.91 -3.54 0.48
C LYS A 60 -6.86 -3.57 -0.72
N PHE A 61 -8.07 -3.03 -0.56
CA PHE A 61 -9.02 -2.90 -1.66
C PHE A 61 -8.47 -2.05 -2.81
N ALA A 62 -7.90 -0.87 -2.51
CA ALA A 62 -7.30 -0.01 -3.51
C ALA A 62 -6.12 -0.69 -4.24
N ARG A 63 -5.31 -1.46 -3.52
CA ARG A 63 -4.25 -2.29 -4.09
C ARG A 63 -4.81 -3.33 -5.06
N GLY A 64 -5.85 -4.07 -4.67
CA GLY A 64 -6.49 -5.04 -5.56
C GLY A 64 -6.99 -4.40 -6.87
N LEU A 65 -7.67 -3.25 -6.77
CA LEU A 65 -8.13 -2.49 -7.95
C LEU A 65 -6.97 -2.05 -8.85
N PHE A 66 -5.88 -1.54 -8.26
CA PHE A 66 -4.71 -1.14 -9.04
C PHE A 66 -4.06 -2.35 -9.72
N ASN A 67 -3.93 -3.47 -9.01
CA ASN A 67 -3.34 -4.70 -9.55
C ASN A 67 -4.15 -5.23 -10.75
N GLU A 68 -5.49 -5.20 -10.66
CA GLU A 68 -6.37 -5.56 -11.77
C GLU A 68 -6.20 -4.61 -12.97
N ALA A 69 -6.21 -3.29 -12.73
CA ALA A 69 -5.99 -2.30 -13.79
C ALA A 69 -4.61 -2.45 -14.46
N PHE A 70 -3.57 -2.66 -13.66
CA PHE A 70 -2.21 -2.89 -14.14
C PHE A 70 -2.13 -4.18 -14.98
N LYS A 71 -2.75 -5.27 -14.52
CA LYS A 71 -2.83 -6.54 -15.25
C LYS A 71 -3.56 -6.40 -16.58
N ASN A 72 -4.65 -5.65 -16.62
CA ASN A 72 -5.38 -5.39 -17.87
C ASN A 72 -4.55 -4.56 -18.86
N ALA A 73 -3.70 -3.65 -18.37
CA ALA A 73 -2.86 -2.81 -19.21
C ALA A 73 -1.58 -3.51 -19.72
N ILE A 74 -0.93 -4.31 -18.87
CA ILE A 74 0.44 -4.83 -19.10
C ILE A 74 0.47 -6.36 -19.27
N GLY A 75 -0.65 -7.05 -19.01
CA GLY A 75 -0.78 -8.50 -19.17
C GLY A 75 -0.21 -9.34 -18.02
N ARG A 76 0.30 -8.71 -16.97
CA ARG A 76 0.82 -9.36 -15.74
C ARG A 76 0.49 -8.53 -14.51
N SER A 77 0.50 -9.16 -13.33
CA SER A 77 0.24 -8.48 -12.06
C SER A 77 1.36 -7.48 -11.69
N ALA A 78 0.99 -6.44 -10.95
CA ALA A 78 1.91 -5.45 -10.38
C ALA A 78 2.72 -6.03 -9.21
N TRP A 79 2.10 -6.92 -8.43
CA TRP A 79 2.71 -7.69 -7.35
C TRP A 79 1.98 -9.03 -7.19
N ASP A 80 2.67 -9.96 -6.53
CA ASP A 80 2.06 -11.19 -6.03
C ASP A 80 1.36 -10.86 -4.70
N GLU A 81 0.05 -11.11 -4.62
CA GLU A 81 -0.73 -10.99 -3.37
C GLU A 81 -0.59 -12.24 -2.50
#